data_AF-A0A9P5P3Z8-F1
#
_entry.id   AF-A0A9P5P3Z8-F1
#
_cell.length_a   1.000
_cell.length_b   1.000
_cell.length_c   1.000
_cell.angle_alpha   90.00
_cell.angle_beta   90.00
_cell.angle_gamma   90.00
#
_symmetry.space_group_name_H-M   'P 1'
#
loop_
_entity.id
_entity.type
_entity.pdbx_description
1 polymer ?
#
loop_
_entity_poly.entity_id
_entity_poly.type
_entity_poly.pdbx_seq_one_letter_code
_entity_poly.pdbx_strand_id
1 'polypeptide(L)'
;ESLAIFLYTCVTGLSVDHVAERFQHSKSTIAEHFTKMAGTLSSSAFYNCFVHLPDIDDPVPDEIRLNPKCWPFFSHVLGAIDGT
;
A
#
# COMPACT_ATOMS: atom_id res chain seq x y z
N GLU A 1 0.34 16.58 5.65
CA GLU A 1 0.34 15.72 6.84
C GLU A 1 -0.45 14.42 6.65
N SER A 2 -1.69 14.47 6.15
CA SER A 2 -2.55 13.27 6.00
C SER A 2 -1.88 12.08 5.30
N LEU A 3 -1.21 12.30 4.15
CA LEU A 3 -0.51 11.23 3.42
C LEU A 3 0.60 10.59 4.26
N ALA A 4 1.36 11.40 5.01
CA ALA A 4 2.42 10.90 5.87
C ALA A 4 1.85 10.08 7.04
N ILE A 5 0.77 10.54 7.67
CA ILE A 5 0.05 9.79 8.72
C ILE A 5 -0.44 8.44 8.18
N PHE A 6 -1.04 8.43 6.98
CA PHE A 6 -1.54 7.21 6.35
C PHE A 6 -0.40 6.23 6.07
N LEU A 7 0.63 6.66 5.34
CA LEU A 7 1.77 5.81 5.00
C LEU A 7 2.52 5.31 6.23
N TYR A 8 2.72 6.16 7.23
CA TYR A 8 3.38 5.77 8.48
C TYR A 8 2.57 4.70 9.23
N THR A 9 1.25 4.86 9.29
CA THR A 9 0.34 3.86 9.89
C THR A 9 0.44 2.52 9.14
N CYS A 10 0.39 2.54 7.80
CA CYS A 10 0.46 1.32 6.98
C CYS A 10 1.80 0.59 7.07
N VAL A 11 2.92 1.33 7.09
CA VAL A 11 4.26 0.73 7.10
C VAL A 11 4.61 0.18 8.48
N THR A 12 4.20 0.85 9.54
CA THR A 12 4.61 0.48 10.91
C THR A 12 3.64 -0.47 11.61
N GLY A 13 2.37 -0.50 11.20
CA GLY A 13 1.33 -1.30 11.86
C GLY A 13 1.12 -0.94 13.34
N LEU A 14 1.60 0.22 13.79
CA LEU A 14 1.51 0.66 15.18
C LEU A 14 0.08 1.07 15.55
N SER A 15 -0.22 1.04 16.86
CA SER A 15 -1.49 1.55 17.35
C SER A 15 -1.63 3.05 17.09
N VAL A 16 -2.89 3.49 16.94
CA VAL A 16 -3.24 4.91 16.76
C VAL A 16 -2.64 5.78 17.87
N ASP A 17 -2.44 5.23 19.07
CA ASP A 17 -1.83 5.93 20.20
C ASP A 17 -0.39 6.36 19.92
N HIS A 18 0.43 5.44 19.38
CA HIS A 18 1.81 5.74 19.01
C HIS A 18 1.89 6.71 17.83
N VAL A 19 0.96 6.58 16.87
CA VAL A 19 0.89 7.49 15.73
C VAL A 19 0.49 8.90 16.21
N ALA A 20 -0.48 9.00 17.12
CA ALA A 20 -0.92 10.25 17.72
C ALA A 20 0.22 10.97 18.46
N GLU A 21 1.01 10.23 19.23
CA GLU A 21 2.21 10.77 19.88
C GLU A 21 3.25 11.23 18.84
N ARG A 22 3.53 10.42 17.81
CA ARG A 22 4.53 10.75 16.79
C ARG A 22 4.21 12.05 16.05
N PHE A 23 2.95 12.27 15.71
CA PHE A 23 2.50 13.44 14.97
C PHE A 23 1.94 14.56 15.87
N GLN A 24 1.98 14.38 17.20
CA GLN A 24 1.49 15.36 18.19
C GLN A 24 0.02 15.79 17.95
N HIS A 25 -0.83 14.82 17.60
CA HIS A 25 -2.25 15.03 17.33
C HIS A 25 -3.12 14.19 18.25
N SER A 26 -4.41 14.54 18.32
CA SER A 26 -5.39 13.69 18.99
C SER A 26 -5.63 12.39 18.21
N LYS A 27 -6.05 11.32 18.90
CA LYS A 27 -6.40 10.05 18.25
C LYS A 27 -7.51 10.20 17.20
N SER A 28 -8.49 11.08 17.46
CA SER A 28 -9.55 11.39 16.51
C SER A 28 -9.02 12.06 15.25
N THR A 29 -8.08 12.99 15.39
CA THR A 29 -7.42 13.65 14.26
C THR A 29 -6.63 12.66 13.41
N ILE A 30 -5.88 11.73 14.04
CA ILE A 30 -5.19 10.65 13.33
C ILE A 30 -6.18 9.78 12.55
N ALA A 31 -7.26 9.34 13.18
CA ALA A 31 -8.28 8.52 12.54
C ALA A 31 -8.96 9.23 11.36
N GLU A 32 -9.21 10.54 11.48
CA GLU A 32 -9.76 11.35 10.39
C GLU A 32 -8.80 11.44 9.21
N HIS A 33 -7.53 11.76 9.46
CA HIS A 33 -6.50 11.82 8.41
C HIS A 33 -6.32 10.47 7.71
N PHE A 34 -6.31 9.38 8.47
CA PHE A 34 -6.21 8.04 7.93
C PHE A 34 -7.41 7.72 7.02
N THR A 35 -8.63 7.91 7.53
CA THR A 35 -9.86 7.62 6.78
C THR A 35 -9.98 8.47 5.52
N LYS A 36 -9.63 9.75 5.61
CA LYS A 36 -9.60 10.66 4.45
C LYS A 36 -8.66 10.15 3.36
N MET A 37 -7.46 9.71 3.73
CA MET A 37 -6.49 9.20 2.75
C MET A 37 -6.91 7.85 2.19
N ALA A 38 -7.41 6.93 3.02
CA ALA A 38 -7.95 5.66 2.56
C ALA A 38 -9.08 5.87 1.53
N GLY A 39 -10.03 6.75 1.82
CA GLY A 39 -11.11 7.10 0.89
C GLY A 39 -10.62 7.77 -0.38
N THR A 40 -9.61 8.64 -0.30
CA THR A 40 -9.02 9.32 -1.46
C THR A 40 -8.30 8.33 -2.38
N LEU A 41 -7.46 7.46 -1.82
CA LEU A 41 -6.67 6.49 -2.57
C LEU A 41 -7.53 5.36 -3.15
N SER A 42 -8.60 4.98 -2.47
CA SER A 42 -9.59 4.01 -2.97
C SER A 42 -10.67 4.64 -3.85
N SER A 43 -10.63 5.97 -4.07
CA SER A 43 -11.59 6.62 -4.95
C SER A 43 -11.37 6.19 -6.39
N SER A 44 -12.46 6.03 -7.16
CA SER A 44 -12.40 5.65 -8.58
C SER A 44 -11.46 6.55 -9.39
N ALA A 45 -11.47 7.87 -9.13
CA ALA A 45 -10.61 8.82 -9.82
C ALA A 45 -9.12 8.63 -9.56
N PHE A 46 -8.73 8.15 -8.37
CA PHE A 46 -7.34 7.86 -8.06
C PHE A 46 -6.99 6.43 -8.47
N TYR A 47 -7.75 5.45 -7.98
CA TYR A 47 -7.48 4.03 -8.15
C TYR A 47 -7.36 3.67 -9.63
N ASN A 48 -8.33 4.08 -10.46
CA ASN A 48 -8.32 3.76 -11.89
C ASN A 48 -7.23 4.50 -12.69
N CYS A 49 -6.63 5.56 -12.14
CA CYS A 49 -5.54 6.27 -12.80
C CYS A 49 -4.18 5.64 -12.48
N PHE A 50 -3.99 5.11 -11.27
CA PHE A 50 -2.67 4.74 -10.76
C PHE A 50 -2.49 3.26 -10.45
N VAL A 51 -3.57 2.51 -10.22
CA VAL A 51 -3.51 1.09 -9.89
C VAL A 51 -3.97 0.28 -11.09
N HIS A 52 -3.01 -0.32 -11.78
CA HIS A 52 -3.24 -1.17 -12.95
C HIS A 52 -2.61 -2.53 -12.71
N LEU A 53 -3.27 -3.58 -13.15
CA LEU A 53 -2.65 -4.89 -13.26
C LEU A 53 -1.73 -4.89 -14.49
N PRO A 54 -0.57 -5.56 -14.43
CA PRO A 54 0.27 -5.75 -15.60
C PRO A 54 -0.47 -6.60 -16.65
N ASP A 55 -0.17 -6.34 -17.92
CA ASP A 55 -0.61 -7.17 -19.04
C ASP A 55 0.21 -8.47 -19.09
N ILE A 56 -0.27 -9.48 -19.81
CA ILE A 56 0.43 -10.76 -19.96
C ILE A 56 1.76 -10.61 -20.71
N ASP A 57 1.86 -9.59 -21.55
CA ASP A 57 3.06 -9.28 -22.32
C ASP A 57 4.03 -8.33 -21.59
N ASP A 58 3.65 -7.80 -20.42
CA ASP A 58 4.53 -6.92 -19.65
C ASP A 58 5.75 -7.69 -19.12
N PRO A 59 6.96 -7.10 -19.18
CA PRO A 59 8.15 -7.75 -18.68
C PRO A 59 8.08 -7.92 -17.17
N VAL A 60 8.44 -9.11 -16.69
CA VAL A 60 8.57 -9.37 -15.25
C VAL A 60 9.67 -8.48 -14.67
N PRO A 61 9.39 -7.68 -13.61
CA PRO A 61 10.38 -6.83 -12.97
C PRO A 61 11.63 -7.60 -12.53
N ASP A 62 12.79 -6.95 -12.63
CA ASP A 62 14.08 -7.56 -12.32
C ASP A 62 14.16 -8.02 -10.86
N GLU A 63 13.49 -7.33 -9.94
CA GLU A 63 13.42 -7.70 -8.52
C GLU A 63 12.78 -9.07 -8.29
N ILE A 64 11.84 -9.47 -9.16
CA ILE A 64 11.19 -10.78 -9.14
C ILE A 64 12.02 -11.78 -9.93
N ARG A 65 12.42 -11.41 -11.15
CA ARG A 65 13.11 -12.29 -12.11
C ARG A 65 14.51 -12.71 -11.64
N LEU A 66 15.25 -11.80 -11.00
CA LEU A 66 16.62 -12.05 -10.54
C LEU A 66 16.67 -12.65 -9.12
N ASN A 67 15.55 -12.70 -8.41
CA ASN A 67 15.48 -13.24 -7.07
C ASN A 67 15.13 -14.74 -7.10
N PRO A 68 16.05 -15.65 -6.70
CA PRO A 68 15.79 -17.09 -6.74
C PRO A 68 14.74 -17.58 -5.72
N LYS A 69 14.32 -16.73 -4.78
CA LYS A 69 13.16 -17.03 -3.91
C LYS A 69 11.82 -16.78 -4.60
N CYS A 70 11.81 -15.98 -5.66
CA CYS A 70 10.63 -15.57 -6.40
C CYS A 70 10.54 -16.30 -7.75
N TRP A 71 11.65 -16.41 -8.48
CA TRP A 71 11.73 -17.13 -9.73
C TRP A 71 12.25 -18.57 -9.52
N PRO A 72 11.63 -19.61 -10.12
CA PRO A 72 10.60 -19.58 -11.15
C PRO A 72 9.14 -19.60 -10.65
N PHE A 73 8.90 -19.55 -9.33
CA PHE A 73 7.56 -19.72 -8.74
C PHE A 73 6.52 -18.73 -9.28
N PHE A 74 6.92 -17.49 -9.58
CA PHE A 74 6.04 -16.45 -10.13
C PHE A 74 6.12 -16.28 -11.66
N SER A 75 6.72 -17.22 -12.39
CA SER A 75 6.99 -17.08 -13.83
C SER A 75 5.77 -16.97 -14.74
N HIS A 76 4.60 -17.38 -14.25
CA HIS A 76 3.32 -17.31 -14.97
C HIS A 76 2.24 -16.60 -14.15
N VAL A 77 2.64 -15.77 -13.18
CA VAL A 77 1.73 -15.08 -12.27
C VAL A 77 1.56 -13.64 -12.73
N LEU A 78 0.32 -13.25 -13.07
CA LEU A 78 -0.04 -11.85 -13.37
C LEU A 78 -0.24 -11.01 -12.10
N GLY A 79 -0.64 -11.67 -11.00
CA GLY A 79 -0.80 -11.05 -9.70
C GLY A 79 -1.03 -12.12 -8.64
N ALA A 80 -0.50 -11.88 -7.45
CA ALA A 80 -0.73 -12.73 -6.28
C ALA A 80 -1.32 -11.86 -5.17
N ILE A 81 -2.41 -12.32 -4.56
CA ILE A 81 -2.98 -11.74 -3.35
C ILE A 81 -2.86 -12.81 -2.28
N ASP A 82 -2.03 -12.57 -1.27
CA ASP A 82 -2.02 -13.38 -0.07
C ASP A 82 -3.21 -12.97 0.80
N GLY A 83 -4.02 -13.95 1.20
CA GLY A 83 -5.25 -13.77 1.96
C GLY A 83 -5.13 -14.16 3.43
N THR A 84 -3.90 -14.27 3.95
CA THR A 84 -3.64 -14.65 5.35
C THR A 84 -4.15 -13.60 6.34
#